data_AF-A0A8B6DQU8-F1
#
_entry.id   AF-A0A8B6DQU8-F1
#
_cell.length_a   1.000
_cell.length_b   1.000
_cell.length_c   1.000
_cell.angle_alpha   90.00
_cell.angle_beta   90.00
_cell.angle_gamma   90.00
#
_symmetry.space_group_name_H-M   'P 1'
#
loop_
_entity.id
_entity.type
_entity.pdbx_description
1 polymer ?
#
loop_
_entity_poly.entity_id
_entity_poly.type
_entity_poly.pdbx_seq_one_letter_code
_entity_poly.pdbx_strand_id
1 'polypeptide(L)'
;MYRLGFCFACVLSFSGAFLLDSSTSLPPRNVQLMTDDHYETLFRLFLDERKNRMQLQQYMEAKLDQLVKQCNSCHSVSLKPQVTKPTNETEELAAKYQQLTLEFESMQLKFEQELATSQNKTSILEQEVRNLKHVKSIDQLQTLNNVNQQVQTMKADVQSLAVSNQARSQDLISLYSDLNAYKQRITVLESNAISLENNQSLIEADFTILVDNTKKTLQAHINNNTQLIQENDEYIGLTAFGAAGYVTKSYDYQLKFPVIKSSIGISNLTSMKNTGTFICEKEGLYLITVTVMACSTGDRSFNILKNYQTFMSFYIGRSVQHDCHSGTGTAVVELYVNDTLNVRSEECPYYTKSDHPSYRCANKPSRQNQAARHANVIDTTVLHIQQQIVPTPKSYAIGAE
;
A
#
# COMPACT_ATOMS: atom_id res chain seq x y z
N MET A 1 -3.13 -51.99 -4.72
CA MET A 1 -3.39 -52.22 -6.16
C MET A 1 -3.02 -50.95 -6.91
N TYR A 2 -2.15 -51.10 -7.91
CA TYR A 2 -1.64 -50.06 -8.79
C TYR A 2 -2.74 -49.42 -9.64
N ARG A 3 -2.60 -48.12 -9.96
CA ARG A 3 -2.68 -47.68 -11.36
C ARG A 3 -1.97 -46.35 -11.60
N LEU A 4 -1.05 -46.40 -12.55
CA LEU A 4 -0.34 -45.31 -13.19
C LEU A 4 -1.29 -44.35 -13.92
N GLY A 5 -0.84 -43.11 -14.05
CA GLY A 5 -1.32 -42.13 -15.03
C GLY A 5 -0.26 -41.06 -15.29
N PHE A 6 0.70 -41.36 -16.16
CA PHE A 6 1.66 -40.43 -16.76
C PHE A 6 0.99 -39.73 -17.96
N CYS A 7 1.12 -38.39 -18.09
CA CYS A 7 1.73 -37.71 -19.25
C CYS A 7 1.34 -36.22 -19.42
N PHE A 8 2.40 -35.40 -19.54
CA PHE A 8 2.64 -34.24 -20.43
C PHE A 8 1.78 -32.96 -20.37
N ALA A 9 2.41 -31.83 -19.99
CA ALA A 9 2.97 -30.80 -20.91
C ALA A 9 2.96 -29.38 -20.29
N CYS A 10 4.09 -28.66 -20.35
CA CYS A 10 4.27 -27.20 -20.43
C CYS A 10 5.79 -26.94 -20.35
N VAL A 11 6.51 -26.69 -21.47
CA VAL A 11 6.72 -25.38 -22.10
C VAL A 11 7.01 -24.29 -21.08
N LEU A 12 8.31 -24.06 -20.80
CA LEU A 12 8.81 -22.79 -20.28
C LEU A 12 10.06 -22.40 -21.05
N SER A 13 9.86 -21.43 -21.93
CA SER A 13 10.85 -20.51 -22.48
C SER A 13 11.51 -19.74 -21.34
N PHE A 14 12.83 -19.83 -21.22
CA PHE A 14 13.63 -18.94 -20.40
C PHE A 14 14.46 -18.04 -21.32
N SER A 15 14.00 -16.81 -21.48
CA SER A 15 14.79 -15.66 -21.94
C SER A 15 15.46 -15.05 -20.70
N GLY A 16 16.77 -15.20 -20.59
CA GLY A 16 17.59 -14.59 -19.54
C GLY A 16 18.87 -14.06 -20.14
N ALA A 17 18.95 -12.73 -20.25
CA ALA A 17 20.09 -11.99 -20.76
C ALA A 17 21.34 -12.23 -19.90
N PHE A 18 22.44 -12.59 -20.54
CA PHE A 18 23.78 -12.53 -19.97
C PHE A 18 24.55 -11.43 -20.71
N LEU A 19 24.69 -10.28 -20.07
CA LEU A 19 25.70 -9.27 -20.37
C LEU A 19 26.90 -9.56 -19.48
N LEU A 20 27.97 -10.10 -20.04
CA LEU A 20 29.33 -9.83 -19.56
C LEU A 20 30.26 -9.71 -20.76
N ASP A 21 30.98 -8.60 -20.73
CA ASP A 21 31.85 -8.03 -21.73
C ASP A 21 33.28 -8.58 -21.62
N SER A 22 34.03 -8.36 -22.69
CA SER A 22 35.47 -8.14 -22.75
C SER A 22 36.43 -9.33 -22.80
N SER A 23 36.90 -9.54 -24.04
CA SER A 23 38.32 -9.58 -24.43
C SER A 23 39.26 -10.57 -23.74
N THR A 24 39.64 -11.62 -24.48
CA THR A 24 41.00 -11.74 -25.02
C THR A 24 41.00 -12.78 -26.14
N SER A 25 41.07 -12.28 -27.38
CA SER A 25 41.44 -13.08 -28.55
C SER A 25 42.93 -13.42 -28.46
N LEU A 26 43.26 -14.69 -28.29
CA LEU A 26 44.58 -15.20 -28.67
C LEU A 26 44.48 -15.76 -30.09
N PRO A 27 45.45 -15.47 -30.98
CA PRO A 27 45.39 -15.93 -32.36
C PRO A 27 45.54 -17.46 -32.39
N PRO A 28 44.89 -18.16 -33.32
CA PRO A 28 45.21 -19.56 -33.54
C PRO A 28 46.68 -19.61 -34.00
N ARG A 29 47.55 -20.22 -33.18
CA ARG A 29 48.85 -20.67 -33.67
C ARG A 29 48.54 -21.63 -34.82
N ASN A 30 48.94 -21.22 -36.02
CA ASN A 30 49.14 -22.12 -37.15
C ASN A 30 50.20 -23.16 -36.76
N VAL A 31 49.79 -24.17 -35.99
CA VAL A 31 50.47 -25.46 -36.01
C VAL A 31 49.97 -26.06 -37.31
N GLN A 32 50.78 -25.89 -38.35
CA GLN A 32 50.63 -26.63 -39.59
C GLN A 32 50.81 -28.10 -39.21
N LEU A 33 49.72 -28.74 -38.80
CA LEU A 33 49.64 -30.18 -38.64
C LEU A 33 50.13 -30.74 -39.97
N MET A 34 51.30 -31.39 -39.97
CA MET A 34 51.69 -32.24 -41.08
C MET A 34 50.54 -33.21 -41.28
N THR A 35 49.76 -32.95 -42.33
CA THR A 35 48.65 -33.78 -42.76
C THR A 35 49.19 -35.19 -43.01
N ASP A 36 48.33 -36.20 -42.92
CA ASP A 36 48.71 -37.59 -43.17
C ASP A 36 49.46 -37.76 -44.52
N ASP A 37 49.23 -36.85 -45.47
CA ASP A 37 49.96 -36.73 -46.74
C ASP A 37 51.48 -36.55 -46.59
N HIS A 38 51.96 -35.86 -45.56
CA HIS A 38 53.40 -35.66 -45.32
C HIS A 38 54.07 -36.95 -44.82
N TYR A 39 53.38 -37.73 -43.98
CA TYR A 39 53.86 -39.05 -43.55
C TYR A 39 53.87 -40.03 -44.71
N GLU A 40 52.85 -40.00 -45.57
CA GLU A 40 52.81 -40.84 -46.76
C GLU A 40 53.90 -40.47 -47.77
N THR A 41 54.21 -39.17 -47.91
CA THR A 41 55.29 -38.68 -48.77
C THR A 41 56.67 -39.14 -48.28
N LEU A 42 56.95 -39.02 -46.97
CA LEU A 42 58.21 -39.50 -46.39
C LEU A 42 58.35 -41.03 -46.47
N PHE A 43 57.26 -41.77 -46.29
CA PHE A 43 57.26 -43.22 -46.43
C PHE A 43 57.49 -43.67 -47.87
N ARG A 44 56.91 -42.99 -48.86
CA ARG A 44 57.17 -43.25 -50.29
C ARG A 44 58.63 -42.97 -50.66
N LEU A 45 59.21 -41.87 -50.18
CA LEU A 45 60.64 -41.57 -50.39
C LEU A 45 61.56 -42.65 -49.83
N PHE A 46 61.25 -43.18 -48.64
CA PHE A 46 61.99 -44.29 -48.04
C PHE A 46 61.90 -45.59 -48.88
N LEU A 47 60.71 -45.91 -49.39
CA LEU A 47 60.51 -47.08 -50.26
C LEU A 47 61.23 -46.92 -51.61
N ASP A 48 61.21 -45.73 -52.21
CA ASP A 48 61.92 -45.43 -53.45
C ASP A 48 63.44 -45.52 -53.29
N GLU A 49 64.00 -45.03 -52.17
CA GLU A 49 65.43 -45.16 -51.88
C GLU A 49 65.84 -46.63 -51.69
N ARG A 50 65.00 -47.45 -51.05
CA ARG A 50 65.22 -48.89 -50.94
C ARG A 50 65.16 -49.60 -52.29
N LYS A 51 64.23 -49.21 -53.17
CA LYS A 51 64.12 -49.75 -54.54
C LYS A 51 65.35 -49.40 -55.38
N ASN A 52 65.84 -48.17 -55.29
CA ASN A 52 67.06 -47.72 -55.97
C ASN A 52 68.30 -48.52 -55.50
N ARG A 53 68.42 -48.81 -54.20
CA ARG A 53 69.49 -49.67 -53.66
C ARG A 53 69.46 -51.08 -54.23
N MET A 54 68.27 -51.70 -54.34
CA MET A 54 68.15 -53.03 -54.96
C MET A 54 68.50 -53.02 -56.45
N GLN A 55 68.08 -51.97 -57.19
CA GLN A 55 68.43 -51.84 -58.61
C GLN A 55 69.94 -51.64 -58.82
N LEU A 56 70.60 -50.84 -57.96
CA LEU A 56 72.05 -50.65 -58.01
C LEU A 56 72.80 -51.96 -57.72
N GLN A 57 72.34 -52.74 -56.74
CA GLN A 57 72.91 -54.05 -56.42
C GLN A 57 72.77 -55.02 -57.61
N GLN A 58 71.58 -55.13 -58.21
CA GLN A 58 71.34 -55.95 -59.39
C GLN A 58 72.21 -55.52 -60.58
N TYR A 59 72.40 -54.21 -60.76
CA TYR A 59 73.28 -53.68 -61.79
C TYR A 59 74.75 -54.06 -61.55
N MET A 60 75.24 -53.98 -60.31
CA MET A 60 76.60 -54.42 -59.97
C MET A 60 76.79 -55.93 -60.15
N GLU A 61 75.83 -56.75 -59.73
CA GLU A 61 75.84 -58.20 -59.96
C GLU A 61 75.87 -58.53 -61.46
N ALA A 62 75.04 -57.87 -62.27
CA ALA A 62 75.03 -58.06 -63.73
C ALA A 62 76.34 -57.61 -64.40
N LYS A 63 76.95 -56.52 -63.93
CA LYS A 63 78.24 -56.01 -64.42
C LYS A 63 79.37 -57.00 -64.08
N LEU A 64 79.37 -57.54 -62.87
CA LEU A 64 80.31 -58.55 -62.41
C LEU A 64 80.21 -59.82 -63.25
N ASP A 65 78.98 -60.30 -63.51
CA ASP A 65 78.72 -61.45 -64.39
C ASP A 65 79.23 -61.23 -65.83
N GLN A 66 79.08 -60.01 -66.35
CA GLN A 66 79.57 -59.64 -67.67
C GLN A 66 81.11 -59.65 -67.73
N LEU A 67 81.77 -59.16 -66.68
CA LEU A 67 83.24 -59.21 -66.54
C LEU A 67 83.75 -60.65 -66.41
N VAL A 68 83.09 -61.49 -65.61
CA VAL A 68 83.42 -62.92 -65.48
C VAL A 68 83.29 -63.63 -66.83
N LYS A 69 82.24 -63.33 -67.62
CA LYS A 69 82.07 -63.88 -68.97
C LYS A 69 83.16 -63.41 -69.95
N GLN A 70 83.57 -62.14 -69.90
CA GLN A 70 84.68 -61.63 -70.70
C GLN A 70 86.01 -62.29 -70.32
N CYS A 71 86.24 -62.53 -69.03
CA CYS A 71 87.43 -63.21 -68.53
C CYS A 71 87.47 -64.68 -68.99
N ASN A 72 86.33 -65.37 -68.96
CA ASN A 72 86.21 -66.76 -69.42
C ASN A 72 86.32 -66.92 -70.95
N SER A 73 85.98 -65.88 -71.74
CA SER A 73 86.23 -65.88 -73.20
C SER A 73 87.71 -65.74 -73.57
N CYS A 74 88.60 -65.42 -72.63
CA CYS A 74 90.05 -65.33 -72.85
C CYS A 74 90.80 -66.63 -72.48
N HIS A 75 90.13 -67.68 -71.97
CA HIS A 75 90.75 -68.90 -71.45
C HIS A 75 90.39 -70.18 -72.26
N SER A 76 90.50 -70.11 -73.59
CA SER A 76 90.56 -71.28 -74.48
C SER A 76 91.84 -71.30 -75.34
N VAL A 77 92.96 -70.85 -74.78
CA VAL A 77 94.30 -71.05 -75.36
C VAL A 77 95.08 -72.01 -74.47
N SER A 78 95.01 -73.29 -74.84
CA SER A 78 95.90 -74.35 -74.37
C SER A 78 97.30 -74.11 -74.92
N LEU A 79 98.29 -73.76 -74.09
CA LEU A 79 99.70 -73.82 -74.48
C LEU A 79 100.62 -74.15 -73.31
N LYS A 80 101.36 -75.26 -73.51
CA LYS A 80 102.63 -75.60 -72.87
C LYS A 80 103.65 -74.46 -73.03
N PRO A 81 104.64 -74.35 -72.13
CA PRO A 81 105.60 -73.25 -72.16
C PRO A 81 106.66 -73.48 -73.24
N GLN A 82 106.69 -72.60 -74.25
CA GLN A 82 107.92 -72.30 -74.98
C GLN A 82 108.04 -70.78 -75.23
N VAL A 83 109.25 -70.32 -74.97
CA VAL A 83 109.74 -68.94 -74.95
C VAL A 83 109.69 -68.31 -76.34
N THR A 84 108.98 -67.18 -76.50
CA THR A 84 109.27 -66.15 -77.52
C THR A 84 108.71 -64.78 -77.11
N LYS A 85 109.40 -63.72 -77.55
CA LYS A 85 109.26 -62.27 -77.28
C LYS A 85 107.82 -61.68 -77.18
N PRO A 86 107.64 -60.60 -76.40
CA PRO A 86 106.35 -59.92 -76.21
C PRO A 86 105.89 -59.22 -77.51
N THR A 87 104.64 -59.44 -77.89
CA THR A 87 103.92 -58.68 -78.92
C THR A 87 103.05 -57.61 -78.28
N ASN A 88 102.84 -56.49 -78.98
CA ASN A 88 102.11 -55.29 -78.52
C ASN A 88 100.69 -55.54 -77.93
N GLU A 89 100.11 -56.72 -78.11
CA GLU A 89 98.80 -57.09 -77.54
C GLU A 89 98.84 -57.36 -76.02
N THR A 90 100.00 -57.73 -75.47
CA THR A 90 100.17 -57.99 -74.03
C THR A 90 100.24 -56.70 -73.17
N GLU A 91 100.76 -55.61 -73.72
CA GLU A 91 100.79 -54.30 -73.04
C GLU A 91 99.42 -53.60 -73.06
N GLU A 92 98.65 -53.74 -74.15
CA GLU A 92 97.29 -53.20 -74.25
C GLU A 92 96.32 -53.90 -73.29
N LEU A 93 96.48 -55.22 -73.09
CA LEU A 93 95.66 -55.99 -72.14
C LEU A 93 95.98 -55.63 -70.68
N ALA A 94 97.26 -55.41 -70.35
CA ALA A 94 97.69 -54.98 -69.03
C ALA A 94 97.19 -53.56 -68.69
N ALA A 95 97.21 -52.64 -69.67
CA ALA A 95 96.68 -51.28 -69.51
C ALA A 95 95.14 -51.27 -69.32
N LYS A 96 94.41 -52.09 -70.11
CA LYS A 96 92.96 -52.26 -69.92
C LYS A 96 92.61 -52.86 -68.56
N TYR A 97 93.41 -53.80 -68.07
CA TYR A 97 93.22 -54.39 -66.74
C TYR A 97 93.43 -53.35 -65.63
N GLN A 98 94.50 -52.56 -65.70
CA GLN A 98 94.75 -51.46 -64.75
C GLN A 98 93.65 -50.40 -64.75
N GLN A 99 93.15 -50.01 -65.93
CA GLN A 99 92.04 -49.07 -66.04
C GLN A 99 90.77 -49.63 -65.40
N LEU A 100 90.47 -50.91 -65.63
CA LEU A 100 89.31 -51.58 -65.04
C LEU A 100 89.41 -51.68 -63.51
N THR A 101 90.62 -51.93 -62.98
CA THR A 101 90.87 -51.92 -61.53
C THR A 101 90.61 -50.55 -60.93
N LEU A 102 91.10 -49.47 -61.55
CA LEU A 102 90.87 -48.10 -61.09
C LEU A 102 89.39 -47.69 -61.17
N GLU A 103 88.69 -48.09 -62.23
CA GLU A 103 87.24 -47.87 -62.36
C GLU A 103 86.47 -48.64 -61.28
N PHE A 104 86.87 -49.87 -60.97
CA PHE A 104 86.26 -50.67 -59.89
C PHE A 104 86.49 -50.04 -58.52
N GLU A 105 87.73 -49.62 -58.20
CA GLU A 105 88.06 -48.93 -56.95
C GLU A 105 87.31 -47.60 -56.82
N SER A 106 87.20 -46.82 -57.90
CA SER A 106 86.42 -45.58 -57.91
C SER A 106 84.93 -45.83 -57.70
N MET A 107 84.37 -46.90 -58.30
CA MET A 107 82.97 -47.29 -58.08
C MET A 107 82.74 -47.75 -56.65
N GLN A 108 83.68 -48.54 -56.08
CA GLN A 108 83.60 -48.99 -54.70
C GLN A 108 83.64 -47.81 -53.72
N LEU A 109 84.56 -46.86 -53.92
CA LEU A 109 84.65 -45.66 -53.08
C LEU A 109 83.37 -44.82 -53.16
N LYS A 110 82.82 -44.64 -54.35
CA LYS A 110 81.56 -43.91 -54.55
C LYS A 110 80.39 -44.63 -53.86
N PHE A 111 80.33 -45.95 -53.96
CA PHE A 111 79.33 -46.76 -53.26
C PHE A 111 79.45 -46.63 -51.75
N GLU A 112 80.67 -46.69 -51.19
CA GLU A 112 80.91 -46.52 -49.75
C GLU A 112 80.50 -45.12 -49.26
N GLN A 113 80.78 -44.07 -50.03
CA GLN A 113 80.35 -42.70 -49.73
C GLN A 113 78.82 -42.53 -49.78
N GLU A 114 78.17 -43.09 -50.79
CA GLU A 114 76.71 -43.07 -50.91
C GLU A 114 76.05 -43.88 -49.79
N LEU A 115 76.63 -45.02 -49.42
CA LEU A 115 76.17 -45.85 -48.31
C LEU A 115 76.28 -45.10 -46.97
N ALA A 116 77.43 -44.46 -46.70
CA ALA A 116 77.64 -43.66 -45.49
C ALA A 116 76.69 -42.46 -45.42
N THR A 117 76.47 -41.78 -46.56
CA THR A 117 75.53 -40.65 -46.65
C THR A 117 74.10 -41.09 -46.36
N SER A 118 73.67 -42.21 -46.93
CA SER A 118 72.31 -42.73 -46.73
C SER A 118 72.12 -43.31 -45.33
N GLN A 119 73.14 -43.92 -44.72
CA GLN A 119 73.13 -44.30 -43.29
C GLN A 119 72.96 -43.08 -42.38
N ASN A 120 73.67 -41.98 -42.65
CA ASN A 120 73.53 -40.75 -41.88
C ASN A 120 72.11 -40.16 -42.02
N LYS A 121 71.59 -40.07 -43.25
CA LYS A 121 70.20 -39.61 -43.49
C LYS A 121 69.17 -40.48 -42.76
N THR A 122 69.35 -41.81 -42.78
CA THR A 122 68.48 -42.74 -42.05
C THR A 122 68.51 -42.47 -40.55
N SER A 123 69.71 -42.26 -39.98
CA SER A 123 69.87 -41.94 -38.57
C SER A 123 69.18 -40.62 -38.17
N ILE A 124 69.28 -39.58 -39.02
CA ILE A 124 68.61 -38.30 -38.81
C ILE A 124 67.09 -38.47 -38.85
N LEU A 125 66.56 -39.15 -39.87
CA LEU A 125 65.12 -39.42 -40.00
C LEU A 125 64.57 -40.23 -38.82
N GLU A 126 65.30 -41.24 -38.36
CA GLU A 126 64.92 -41.99 -37.16
C GLU A 126 64.86 -41.10 -35.92
N GLN A 127 65.81 -40.17 -35.77
CA GLN A 127 65.82 -39.22 -34.66
C GLN A 127 64.67 -38.23 -34.75
N GLU A 128 64.35 -37.70 -35.94
CA GLU A 128 63.21 -36.82 -36.17
C GLU A 128 61.88 -37.53 -35.87
N VAL A 129 61.72 -38.78 -36.32
CA VAL A 129 60.54 -39.60 -36.01
C VAL A 129 60.42 -39.85 -34.51
N ARG A 130 61.52 -40.11 -33.79
CA ARG A 130 61.52 -40.24 -32.32
C ARG A 130 61.08 -38.93 -31.66
N ASN A 131 61.63 -37.79 -32.09
CA ASN A 131 61.29 -36.48 -31.55
C ASN A 131 59.80 -36.12 -31.80
N LEU A 132 59.27 -36.38 -32.99
CA LEU A 132 57.87 -36.13 -33.34
C LEU A 132 56.90 -36.96 -32.51
N LYS A 133 57.21 -38.24 -32.27
CA LYS A 133 56.41 -39.10 -31.36
C LYS A 133 56.38 -38.55 -29.94
N HIS A 134 57.50 -38.04 -29.46
CA HIS A 134 57.61 -37.47 -28.11
C HIS A 134 56.79 -36.17 -27.96
N VAL A 135 56.86 -35.26 -28.93
CA VAL A 135 56.08 -34.01 -28.92
C VAL A 135 54.57 -34.29 -28.93
N LYS A 136 54.11 -35.19 -29.81
CA LYS A 136 52.68 -35.57 -29.88
C LYS A 136 52.16 -36.16 -28.57
N SER A 137 52.98 -36.96 -27.88
CA SER A 137 52.63 -37.52 -26.57
C SER A 137 52.51 -36.45 -25.48
N ILE A 138 53.35 -35.41 -25.50
CA ILE A 138 53.31 -34.32 -24.51
C ILE A 138 52.04 -33.49 -24.68
N ASP A 139 51.69 -33.09 -25.90
CA ASP A 139 50.52 -32.24 -26.16
C ASP A 139 49.21 -32.94 -25.76
N GLN A 140 49.12 -34.25 -26.01
CA GLN A 140 48.00 -35.07 -25.57
C GLN A 140 47.90 -35.14 -24.04
N LEU A 141 49.03 -35.30 -23.34
CA LEU A 141 49.06 -35.31 -21.87
C LEU A 141 48.69 -33.96 -21.27
N GLN A 142 49.17 -32.85 -21.83
CA GLN A 142 48.81 -31.50 -21.38
C GLN A 142 47.32 -31.23 -21.56
N THR A 143 46.77 -31.62 -22.72
CA THR A 143 45.33 -31.50 -23.00
C THR A 143 44.52 -32.32 -22.01
N LEU A 144 44.92 -33.58 -21.75
CA LEU A 144 44.25 -34.45 -20.79
C LEU A 144 44.30 -33.87 -19.37
N ASN A 145 45.44 -33.30 -18.95
CA ASN A 145 45.58 -32.66 -17.66
C ASN A 145 44.67 -31.43 -17.51
N ASN A 146 44.59 -30.58 -18.54
CA ASN A 146 43.70 -29.42 -18.54
C ASN A 146 42.22 -29.84 -18.47
N VAL A 147 41.82 -30.85 -19.25
CA VAL A 147 40.46 -31.41 -19.19
C VAL A 147 40.18 -31.98 -17.80
N ASN A 148 41.12 -32.72 -17.21
CA ASN A 148 40.94 -33.26 -15.86
C ASN A 148 40.79 -32.16 -14.82
N GLN A 149 41.59 -31.08 -14.89
CA GLN A 149 41.42 -29.92 -14.01
C GLN A 149 40.04 -29.28 -14.16
N GLN A 150 39.58 -29.04 -15.39
CA GLN A 150 38.22 -28.53 -15.65
C GLN A 150 37.13 -29.44 -15.10
N VAL A 151 37.27 -30.77 -15.25
CA VAL A 151 36.35 -31.75 -14.68
C VAL A 151 36.33 -31.70 -13.15
N GLN A 152 37.48 -31.54 -12.49
CA GLN A 152 37.51 -31.38 -11.03
C GLN A 152 36.83 -30.07 -10.59
N THR A 153 37.04 -28.95 -11.31
CA THR A 153 36.35 -27.69 -11.03
C THR A 153 34.83 -27.83 -11.20
N MET A 154 34.37 -28.39 -12.32
CA MET A 154 32.94 -28.62 -12.54
C MET A 154 32.32 -29.53 -11.47
N LYS A 155 33.07 -30.54 -11.01
CA LYS A 155 32.61 -31.44 -9.94
C LYS A 155 32.40 -30.68 -8.63
N ALA A 156 33.29 -29.76 -8.28
CA ALA A 156 33.14 -28.91 -7.10
C ALA A 156 31.92 -27.96 -7.23
N ASP A 157 31.72 -27.36 -8.40
CA ASP A 157 30.59 -26.47 -8.66
C ASP A 157 29.24 -27.20 -8.56
N VAL A 158 29.15 -28.41 -9.12
CA VAL A 158 27.95 -29.26 -9.03
C VAL A 158 27.64 -29.63 -7.58
N GLN A 159 28.66 -29.94 -6.77
CA GLN A 159 28.47 -30.23 -5.35
C GLN A 159 27.97 -28.99 -4.58
N SER A 160 28.54 -27.82 -4.84
CA SER A 160 28.09 -26.55 -4.26
C SER A 160 26.63 -26.24 -4.62
N LEU A 161 26.27 -26.41 -5.90
CA LEU A 161 24.91 -26.21 -6.37
C LEU A 161 23.91 -27.20 -5.73
N ALA A 162 24.31 -28.46 -5.54
CA ALA A 162 23.48 -29.46 -4.87
C ALA A 162 23.17 -29.05 -3.42
N VAL A 163 24.17 -28.56 -2.68
CA VAL A 163 23.99 -28.07 -1.29
C VAL A 163 23.05 -26.86 -1.27
N SER A 164 23.24 -25.89 -2.18
CA SER A 164 22.36 -24.72 -2.26
C SER A 164 20.91 -25.10 -2.60
N ASN A 165 20.70 -26.02 -3.54
CA ASN A 165 19.36 -26.52 -3.87
C ASN A 165 18.71 -27.27 -2.72
N GLN A 166 19.47 -28.05 -1.95
CA GLN A 166 18.96 -28.71 -0.75
C GLN A 166 18.53 -27.69 0.30
N ALA A 167 19.31 -26.62 0.53
CA ALA A 167 18.94 -25.53 1.45
C ALA A 167 17.65 -24.83 1.00
N ARG A 168 17.56 -24.44 -0.28
CA ARG A 168 16.34 -23.82 -0.84
C ARG A 168 15.10 -24.73 -0.72
N SER A 169 15.28 -26.04 -0.86
CA SER A 169 14.18 -26.99 -0.67
C SER A 169 13.69 -27.02 0.79
N GLN A 170 14.59 -26.90 1.76
CA GLN A 170 14.22 -26.81 3.18
C GLN A 170 13.49 -25.50 3.50
N ASP A 171 13.97 -24.38 2.96
CA ASP A 171 13.31 -23.08 3.11
C ASP A 171 11.88 -23.10 2.54
N LEU A 172 11.69 -23.73 1.37
CA LEU A 172 10.36 -23.90 0.78
C LEU A 172 9.43 -24.73 1.67
N ILE A 173 9.93 -25.82 2.26
CA ILE A 173 9.14 -26.65 3.19
C ILE A 173 8.72 -25.82 4.42
N SER A 174 9.64 -25.03 4.99
CA SER A 174 9.32 -24.13 6.11
C SER A 174 8.25 -23.11 5.71
N LEU A 175 8.38 -22.50 4.53
CA LEU A 175 7.42 -21.51 4.04
C LEU A 175 6.01 -22.12 3.82
N TYR A 176 5.94 -23.36 3.34
CA TYR A 176 4.67 -24.09 3.22
C TYR A 176 4.02 -24.37 4.59
N SER A 177 4.82 -24.72 5.59
CA SER A 177 4.36 -24.90 6.98
C SER A 177 3.78 -23.60 7.54
N ASP A 178 4.51 -22.49 7.39
CA ASP A 178 4.07 -21.18 7.86
C ASP A 178 2.78 -20.73 7.17
N LEU A 179 2.68 -20.92 5.85
CA LEU A 179 1.46 -20.60 5.08
C LEU A 179 0.23 -21.36 5.60
N ASN A 180 0.39 -22.64 5.96
CA ASN A 180 -0.70 -23.42 6.53
C ASN A 180 -1.09 -22.93 7.93
N ALA A 181 -0.11 -22.56 8.77
CA ALA A 181 -0.38 -21.98 10.08
C ALA A 181 -1.12 -20.63 9.97
N TYR A 182 -0.75 -19.78 8.99
CA TYR A 182 -1.47 -18.53 8.73
C TYR A 182 -2.91 -18.77 8.29
N LYS A 183 -3.16 -19.75 7.41
CA LYS A 183 -4.53 -20.12 6.99
C LYS A 183 -5.39 -20.52 8.19
N GLN A 184 -4.87 -21.35 9.09
CA GLN A 184 -5.59 -21.75 10.30
C GLN A 184 -5.92 -20.56 11.21
N ARG A 185 -4.97 -19.63 11.39
CA ARG A 185 -5.19 -18.40 12.17
C ARG A 185 -6.27 -17.51 11.55
N ILE A 186 -6.27 -17.38 10.22
CA ILE A 186 -7.30 -16.61 9.50
C ILE A 186 -8.69 -17.20 9.76
N THR A 187 -8.85 -18.52 9.65
CA THR A 187 -10.13 -19.18 9.93
C THR A 187 -10.63 -18.93 11.35
N VAL A 188 -9.74 -18.94 12.35
CA VAL A 188 -10.11 -18.61 13.74
C VAL A 188 -10.54 -17.15 13.88
N LEU A 189 -9.82 -16.22 13.25
CA LEU A 189 -10.17 -14.79 13.26
C LEU A 189 -11.53 -14.54 12.60
N GLU A 190 -11.82 -15.20 11.47
CA GLU A 190 -13.12 -15.12 10.80
C GLU A 190 -14.26 -15.62 11.71
N SER A 191 -14.07 -16.76 12.39
CA SER A 191 -15.04 -17.27 13.36
C SER A 191 -15.27 -16.32 14.53
N ASN A 192 -14.21 -15.69 15.05
CA ASN A 192 -14.32 -14.73 16.15
C ASN A 192 -15.05 -13.45 15.70
N ALA A 193 -14.80 -12.97 14.48
CA ALA A 193 -15.49 -11.81 13.92
C ALA A 193 -17.01 -12.05 13.83
N ILE A 194 -17.43 -13.22 13.31
CA ILE A 194 -18.85 -13.61 13.25
C ILE A 194 -19.47 -13.65 14.66
N SER A 195 -18.74 -14.19 15.65
CA SER A 195 -19.24 -14.22 17.03
C SER A 195 -19.42 -12.82 17.63
N LEU A 196 -18.53 -11.89 17.31
CA LEU A 196 -18.62 -10.51 17.79
C LEU A 196 -19.81 -9.76 17.15
N GLU A 197 -20.05 -9.95 15.85
CA GLU A 197 -21.21 -9.39 15.15
C GLU A 197 -22.54 -9.88 15.75
N ASN A 198 -22.62 -11.18 16.08
CA ASN A 198 -23.78 -11.75 16.75
C ASN A 198 -23.98 -11.16 18.16
N ASN A 199 -22.89 -11.01 18.94
CA ASN A 199 -22.96 -10.40 20.26
C ASN A 199 -23.38 -8.93 20.20
N GLN A 200 -22.88 -8.18 19.22
CA GLN A 200 -23.29 -6.79 19.01
C GLN A 200 -24.81 -6.70 18.75
N SER A 201 -25.34 -7.57 17.88
CA SER A 201 -26.77 -7.61 17.56
C SER A 201 -27.64 -7.89 18.79
N LEU A 202 -27.19 -8.79 19.68
CA LEU A 202 -27.88 -9.07 20.95
C LEU A 202 -27.88 -7.87 21.90
N ILE A 203 -26.73 -7.18 22.04
CA ILE A 203 -26.62 -5.99 22.88
C ILE A 203 -27.53 -4.86 22.38
N GLU A 204 -27.59 -4.65 21.06
CA GLU A 204 -28.47 -3.65 20.45
C GLU A 204 -29.95 -3.94 20.71
N ALA A 205 -30.35 -5.21 20.65
CA ALA A 205 -31.72 -5.64 20.98
C ALA A 205 -32.06 -5.39 22.46
N ASP A 206 -31.17 -5.80 23.39
CA ASP A 206 -31.36 -5.60 24.82
C ASP A 206 -31.41 -4.12 25.20
N PHE A 207 -30.55 -3.29 24.60
CA PHE A 207 -30.54 -1.85 24.82
C PHE A 207 -31.84 -1.20 24.35
N THR A 208 -32.37 -1.63 23.20
CA THR A 208 -33.65 -1.16 22.68
C THR A 208 -34.80 -1.47 23.65
N ILE A 209 -34.85 -2.69 24.18
CA ILE A 209 -35.86 -3.10 25.18
C ILE A 209 -35.76 -2.24 26.45
N LEU A 210 -34.54 -2.00 26.94
CA LEU A 210 -34.31 -1.19 28.14
C LEU A 210 -34.80 0.25 27.95
N VAL A 211 -34.51 0.86 26.80
CA VAL A 211 -34.95 2.21 26.45
C VAL A 211 -36.48 2.29 26.38
N ASP A 212 -37.12 1.33 25.71
CA ASP A 212 -38.58 1.29 25.59
C ASP A 212 -39.27 1.11 26.95
N ASN A 213 -38.74 0.24 27.80
CA ASN A 213 -39.25 0.04 29.16
C ASN A 213 -39.08 1.31 30.02
N THR A 214 -37.94 1.97 29.93
CA THR A 214 -37.68 3.22 30.64
C THR A 214 -38.66 4.32 30.19
N LYS A 215 -38.89 4.44 28.88
CA LYS A 215 -39.86 5.37 28.30
C LYS A 215 -41.28 5.11 28.78
N LYS A 216 -41.72 3.84 28.78
CA LYS A 216 -43.04 3.44 29.29
C LYS A 216 -43.21 3.81 30.77
N THR A 217 -42.21 3.53 31.60
CA THR A 217 -42.23 3.86 33.03
C THR A 217 -42.30 5.37 33.28
N LEU A 218 -41.47 6.15 32.58
CA LEU A 218 -41.51 7.61 32.68
C LEU A 218 -42.85 8.18 32.24
N GLN A 219 -43.41 7.68 31.14
CA GLN A 219 -44.73 8.11 30.66
C GLN A 219 -45.83 7.81 31.68
N ALA A 220 -45.81 6.62 32.30
CA ALA A 220 -46.77 6.26 33.34
C ALA A 220 -46.66 7.20 34.55
N HIS A 221 -45.43 7.53 34.96
CA HIS A 221 -45.20 8.45 36.08
C HIS A 221 -45.70 9.87 35.77
N ILE A 222 -45.44 10.38 34.56
CA ILE A 222 -45.95 11.68 34.10
C ILE A 222 -47.48 11.69 34.10
N ASN A 223 -48.11 10.64 33.56
CA ASN A 223 -49.57 10.54 33.49
C ASN A 223 -50.20 10.54 34.90
N ASN A 224 -49.67 9.74 35.82
CA ASN A 224 -50.16 9.68 37.21
C ASN A 224 -50.02 11.04 37.91
N ASN A 225 -48.88 11.70 37.77
CA ASN A 225 -48.67 13.03 38.36
C ASN A 225 -49.59 14.09 37.74
N THR A 226 -49.87 13.99 36.43
CA THR A 226 -50.80 14.90 35.75
C THR A 226 -52.23 14.69 36.24
N GLN A 227 -52.65 13.45 36.48
CA GLN A 227 -53.96 13.13 37.07
C GLN A 227 -54.09 13.69 38.49
N LEU A 228 -53.07 13.51 39.33
CA LEU A 228 -53.04 14.07 40.70
C LEU A 228 -53.14 15.61 40.73
N ILE A 229 -52.62 16.29 39.71
CA ILE A 229 -52.75 17.76 39.57
C ILE A 229 -54.17 18.15 39.11
N GLN A 230 -54.81 17.34 38.28
CA GLN A 230 -56.17 17.61 37.78
C GLN A 230 -57.26 17.31 38.82
N GLU A 231 -57.06 16.30 39.67
CA GLU A 231 -58.04 15.93 40.71
C GLU A 231 -58.02 16.86 41.92
N ASN A 232 -56.89 17.53 42.18
CA ASN A 232 -56.79 18.56 43.21
C ASN A 232 -57.12 19.92 42.62
N ASP A 233 -58.39 20.33 42.74
CA ASP A 233 -58.92 21.66 42.46
C ASP A 233 -58.19 22.83 43.21
N GLU A 234 -57.13 22.54 43.95
CA GLU A 234 -56.37 23.48 44.78
C GLU A 234 -55.24 24.20 44.02
N TYR A 235 -54.89 23.76 42.81
CA TYR A 235 -53.81 24.36 42.04
C TYR A 235 -54.33 25.42 41.05
N ILE A 236 -54.09 26.69 41.36
CA ILE A 236 -54.35 27.80 40.44
C ILE A 236 -53.04 28.42 39.98
N GLY A 237 -52.87 28.50 38.65
CA GLY A 237 -51.68 29.08 38.03
C GLY A 237 -51.94 29.62 36.63
N LEU A 238 -51.43 30.81 36.32
CA LEU A 238 -51.47 31.41 34.99
C LEU A 238 -50.09 31.95 34.63
N THR A 239 -49.63 31.66 33.42
CA THR A 239 -48.50 32.37 32.81
C THR A 239 -48.91 32.92 31.46
N ALA A 240 -48.82 34.23 31.31
CA ALA A 240 -49.29 34.95 30.13
C ALA A 240 -48.23 35.92 29.62
N PHE A 241 -48.28 36.19 28.32
CA PHE A 241 -47.32 37.00 27.60
C PHE A 241 -48.01 38.03 26.71
N GLY A 242 -47.54 39.27 26.79
CA GLY A 242 -47.86 40.37 25.88
C GLY A 242 -46.67 40.70 25.00
N ALA A 243 -46.90 40.83 23.68
CA ALA A 243 -45.89 41.29 22.74
C ALA A 243 -45.92 42.82 22.58
N ALA A 244 -45.02 43.34 21.76
CA ALA A 244 -44.99 44.69 21.21
C ALA A 244 -46.36 45.29 20.85
N GLY A 245 -46.71 46.45 21.43
CA GLY A 245 -47.81 47.30 20.93
C GLY A 245 -49.21 47.01 21.49
N TYR A 246 -49.34 46.19 22.53
CA TYR A 246 -50.63 45.79 23.12
C TYR A 246 -51.17 46.72 24.24
N VAL A 247 -50.73 47.97 24.28
CA VAL A 247 -51.40 49.02 25.08
C VAL A 247 -52.61 49.52 24.28
N THR A 248 -53.81 49.43 24.84
CA THR A 248 -55.03 49.91 24.16
C THR A 248 -54.95 51.40 23.86
N LYS A 249 -55.43 51.80 22.68
CA LYS A 249 -55.53 53.21 22.32
C LYS A 249 -56.52 53.95 23.24
N SER A 250 -56.00 55.03 23.82
CA SER A 250 -56.64 56.31 24.14
C SER A 250 -57.25 56.58 25.52
N TYR A 251 -57.58 55.62 26.39
CA TYR A 251 -58.12 55.99 27.74
C TYR A 251 -57.69 55.12 28.93
N ASP A 252 -57.41 53.82 28.76
CA ASP A 252 -57.23 52.93 29.93
C ASP A 252 -55.80 52.44 30.22
N TYR A 253 -54.83 52.68 29.31
CA TYR A 253 -53.40 52.32 29.44
C TYR A 253 -53.11 50.89 29.94
N GLN A 254 -54.04 49.96 29.77
CA GLN A 254 -53.99 48.61 30.28
C GLN A 254 -53.17 47.70 29.35
N LEU A 255 -52.31 46.87 29.95
CA LEU A 255 -51.51 45.86 29.26
C LEU A 255 -52.35 44.61 28.97
N LYS A 256 -52.26 44.09 27.74
CA LYS A 256 -52.92 42.83 27.35
C LYS A 256 -51.95 41.68 27.23
N PHE A 257 -52.47 40.47 27.46
CA PHE A 257 -51.71 39.23 27.40
C PHE A 257 -52.39 38.23 26.45
N PRO A 258 -52.30 38.45 25.12
CA PRO A 258 -52.95 37.61 24.11
C PRO A 258 -52.43 36.16 24.09
N VAL A 259 -51.19 35.92 24.53
CA VAL A 259 -50.56 34.60 24.52
C VAL A 259 -50.56 34.03 25.93
N ILE A 260 -51.38 33.01 26.17
CA ILE A 260 -51.38 32.26 27.44
C ILE A 260 -50.47 31.04 27.26
N LYS A 261 -49.37 30.96 28.01
CA LYS A 261 -48.42 29.84 27.96
C LYS A 261 -48.88 28.65 28.81
N SER A 262 -49.49 28.94 29.95
CA SER A 262 -50.04 27.93 30.86
C SER A 262 -51.23 28.52 31.62
N SER A 263 -52.27 27.71 31.84
CA SER A 263 -53.39 28.01 32.72
C SER A 263 -53.84 26.74 33.40
N ILE A 264 -53.90 26.75 34.73
CA ILE A 264 -54.39 25.68 35.59
C ILE A 264 -55.41 26.33 36.54
N GLY A 265 -56.62 25.77 36.61
CA GLY A 265 -57.67 26.25 37.51
C GLY A 265 -58.25 27.65 37.19
N ILE A 266 -57.99 28.21 36.00
CA ILE A 266 -58.49 29.52 35.56
C ILE A 266 -59.16 29.37 34.19
N SER A 267 -60.46 29.61 34.13
CA SER A 267 -61.30 29.43 32.94
C SER A 267 -61.54 30.72 32.14
N ASN A 268 -61.41 31.89 32.76
CA ASN A 268 -61.69 33.22 32.18
C ASN A 268 -60.61 33.78 31.21
N LEU A 269 -59.92 32.92 30.47
CA LEU A 269 -58.80 33.28 29.60
C LEU A 269 -59.14 34.34 28.54
N THR A 270 -60.40 34.41 28.12
CA THR A 270 -60.88 35.41 27.17
C THR A 270 -60.75 36.84 27.71
N SER A 271 -60.99 37.06 29.01
CA SER A 271 -60.80 38.36 29.66
C SER A 271 -59.32 38.76 29.63
N MET A 272 -58.43 37.85 30.03
CA MET A 272 -56.98 38.08 29.99
C MET A 272 -56.45 38.41 28.59
N LYS A 273 -56.93 37.71 27.56
CA LYS A 273 -56.54 37.95 26.17
C LYS A 273 -57.08 39.27 25.63
N ASN A 274 -58.35 39.57 25.89
CA ASN A 274 -59.05 40.67 25.22
C ASN A 274 -58.92 42.01 25.95
N THR A 275 -58.91 42.01 27.28
CA THR A 275 -58.85 43.21 28.11
C THR A 275 -57.56 43.29 28.91
N GLY A 276 -56.91 42.15 29.19
CA GLY A 276 -55.76 42.10 30.09
C GLY A 276 -56.18 42.07 31.56
N THR A 277 -57.42 41.66 31.84
CA THR A 277 -57.97 41.56 33.20
C THR A 277 -58.06 40.11 33.62
N PHE A 278 -57.40 39.77 34.73
CA PHE A 278 -57.56 38.50 35.43
C PHE A 278 -58.75 38.64 36.37
N ILE A 279 -59.64 37.66 36.41
CA ILE A 279 -60.75 37.61 37.36
C ILE A 279 -60.51 36.41 38.27
N CYS A 280 -60.61 36.60 39.58
CA CYS A 280 -60.35 35.54 40.52
C CYS A 280 -61.53 34.56 40.56
N GLU A 281 -61.28 33.27 40.32
CA GLU A 281 -62.34 32.23 40.31
C GLU A 281 -62.43 31.50 41.65
N LYS A 282 -61.37 31.49 42.45
CA LYS A 282 -61.33 30.93 43.80
C LYS A 282 -60.69 31.93 44.75
N GLU A 283 -61.09 31.92 46.02
CA GLU A 283 -60.48 32.80 47.02
C GLU A 283 -59.13 32.26 47.51
N GLY A 284 -58.21 33.16 47.86
CA GLY A 284 -56.93 32.76 48.45
C GLY A 284 -55.82 33.81 48.33
N LEU A 285 -54.61 33.40 48.72
CA LEU A 285 -53.39 34.21 48.58
C LEU A 285 -52.73 33.93 47.22
N TYR A 286 -52.51 34.97 46.44
CA TYR A 286 -51.93 34.89 45.11
C TYR A 286 -50.58 35.60 45.06
N LEU A 287 -49.56 34.90 44.57
CA LEU A 287 -48.29 35.47 44.14
C LEU A 287 -48.45 35.98 42.70
N ILE A 288 -48.31 37.29 42.53
CA ILE A 288 -48.36 37.95 41.23
C ILE A 288 -46.97 38.48 40.92
N THR A 289 -46.45 38.13 39.76
CA THR A 289 -45.22 38.73 39.21
C THR A 289 -45.49 39.26 37.83
N VAL A 290 -45.19 40.53 37.63
CA VAL A 290 -45.27 41.21 36.35
C VAL A 290 -43.89 41.71 35.99
N THR A 291 -43.38 41.31 34.84
CA THR A 291 -42.17 41.90 34.26
C THR A 291 -42.54 42.59 32.97
N VAL A 292 -42.24 43.87 32.86
CA VAL A 292 -42.44 44.68 31.66
C VAL A 292 -41.06 45.06 31.11
N MET A 293 -40.85 44.81 29.82
CA MET A 293 -39.68 45.30 29.10
C MET A 293 -40.09 46.46 28.20
N ALA A 294 -39.44 47.61 28.34
CA ALA A 294 -39.71 48.80 27.54
C ALA A 294 -38.41 49.44 27.02
N CYS A 295 -38.39 49.78 25.74
CA CYS A 295 -37.27 50.48 25.10
C CYS A 295 -37.64 51.97 24.98
N SER A 296 -37.72 52.66 26.12
CA SER A 296 -38.20 54.05 26.19
C SER A 296 -37.14 55.04 26.65
N THR A 297 -37.21 56.25 26.08
CA THR A 297 -36.34 57.39 26.37
C THR A 297 -36.77 58.22 27.60
N GLY A 298 -37.78 57.77 28.35
CA GLY A 298 -38.28 58.40 29.57
C GLY A 298 -38.56 57.36 30.66
N ASP A 299 -38.62 57.84 31.90
CA ASP A 299 -39.04 57.04 33.05
C ASP A 299 -40.49 56.60 32.87
N ARG A 300 -40.79 55.35 33.21
CA ARG A 300 -42.16 54.81 33.14
C ARG A 300 -42.53 54.16 34.46
N SER A 301 -43.76 54.37 34.88
CA SER A 301 -44.38 53.67 36.01
C SER A 301 -45.50 52.75 35.52
N PHE A 302 -45.54 51.58 36.12
CA PHE A 302 -46.54 50.55 35.89
C PHE A 302 -47.21 50.21 37.20
N ASN A 303 -48.53 50.20 37.19
CA ASN A 303 -49.38 49.90 38.32
C ASN A 303 -50.02 48.54 38.13
N ILE A 304 -50.00 47.73 39.19
CA ILE A 304 -50.86 46.57 39.33
C ILE A 304 -52.08 47.01 40.14
N LEU A 305 -53.26 46.84 39.55
CA LEU A 305 -54.52 47.27 40.11
C LEU A 305 -55.31 46.05 40.57
N LYS A 306 -55.84 46.12 41.80
CA LYS A 306 -56.85 45.21 42.34
C LYS A 306 -58.17 45.96 42.35
N ASN A 307 -59.20 45.44 41.67
CA ASN A 307 -60.51 46.09 41.59
C ASN A 307 -60.43 47.57 41.16
N TYR A 308 -59.59 47.85 40.17
CA TYR A 308 -59.30 49.19 39.64
C TYR A 308 -58.63 50.16 40.64
N GLN A 309 -58.14 49.69 41.78
CA GLN A 309 -57.33 50.45 42.71
C GLN A 309 -55.87 49.98 42.63
N THR A 310 -54.93 50.92 42.47
CA THR A 310 -53.50 50.61 42.49
C THR A 310 -53.12 50.09 43.87
N PHE A 311 -52.51 48.91 43.92
CA PHE A 311 -51.93 48.37 45.17
C PHE A 311 -50.41 48.17 45.07
N MET A 312 -49.85 48.12 43.86
CA MET A 312 -48.42 48.07 43.64
C MET A 312 -48.05 48.91 42.42
N SER A 313 -46.92 49.61 42.52
CA SER A 313 -46.29 50.33 41.42
C SER A 313 -44.85 49.86 41.27
N PHE A 314 -44.36 49.77 40.04
CA PHE A 314 -42.95 49.52 39.73
C PHE A 314 -42.52 50.39 38.55
N TYR A 315 -41.22 50.65 38.47
CA TYR A 315 -40.66 51.67 37.58
C TYR A 315 -39.63 51.07 36.62
N ILE A 316 -39.58 51.64 35.41
CA ILE A 316 -38.52 51.40 34.44
C ILE A 316 -37.81 52.73 34.23
N GLY A 317 -36.54 52.78 34.61
CA GLY A 317 -35.72 53.98 34.47
C GLY A 317 -35.43 54.31 33.01
N ARG A 318 -35.26 55.60 32.74
CA ARG A 318 -34.88 56.16 31.44
C ARG A 318 -33.60 55.51 30.89
N SER A 319 -33.66 55.00 29.66
CA SER A 319 -32.46 54.65 28.89
C SER A 319 -31.99 55.84 28.06
N VAL A 320 -30.70 56.17 28.17
CA VAL A 320 -30.07 57.26 27.39
C VAL A 320 -29.62 56.78 26.01
N GLN A 321 -29.48 55.45 25.83
CA GLN A 321 -28.87 54.83 24.64
C GLN A 321 -29.88 54.08 23.75
N HIS A 322 -31.18 54.25 23.97
CA HIS A 322 -32.26 53.47 23.34
C HIS A 322 -32.26 51.97 23.70
N ASP A 323 -31.55 51.57 24.76
CA ASP A 323 -31.59 50.20 25.26
C ASP A 323 -32.94 49.87 25.92
N CYS A 324 -33.36 48.61 25.80
CA CYS A 324 -34.55 48.09 26.45
C CYS A 324 -34.25 47.79 27.92
N HIS A 325 -35.02 48.39 28.82
CA HIS A 325 -34.93 48.13 30.25
C HIS A 325 -36.15 47.32 30.71
N SER A 326 -35.96 46.49 31.73
CA SER A 326 -37.05 45.74 32.35
C SER A 326 -37.33 46.23 33.76
N GLY A 327 -38.60 46.34 34.11
CA GLY A 327 -39.07 46.54 35.48
C GLY A 327 -39.93 45.36 35.90
N THR A 328 -39.74 44.90 37.13
CA THR A 328 -40.49 43.78 37.71
C THR A 328 -41.19 44.23 38.98
N GLY A 329 -42.49 43.97 39.06
CA GLY A 329 -43.28 44.08 40.28
C GLY A 329 -43.73 42.68 40.73
N THR A 330 -43.44 42.34 41.99
CA THR A 330 -43.86 41.08 42.59
C THR A 330 -44.59 41.34 43.90
N ALA A 331 -45.83 40.86 43.99
CA ALA A 331 -46.68 41.02 45.17
C ALA A 331 -47.32 39.70 45.58
N VAL A 332 -47.57 39.54 46.87
CA VAL A 332 -48.56 38.57 47.37
C VAL A 332 -49.81 39.35 47.76
N VAL A 333 -50.96 38.95 47.24
CA VAL A 333 -52.23 39.62 47.50
C VAL A 333 -53.33 38.58 47.77
N GLU A 334 -54.15 38.84 48.77
CA GLU A 334 -55.37 38.08 49.00
C GLU A 334 -56.43 38.52 47.99
N LEU A 335 -57.04 37.57 47.28
CA LEU A 335 -58.12 37.80 46.32
C LEU A 335 -59.34 37.00 46.72
N TYR A 336 -60.51 37.62 46.61
CA TYR A 336 -61.80 36.97 46.72
C TYR A 336 -62.36 36.64 45.33
N VAL A 337 -63.34 35.74 45.27
CA VAL A 337 -64.03 35.42 44.02
C VAL A 337 -64.58 36.69 43.36
N ASN A 338 -64.33 36.85 42.07
CA ASN A 338 -64.60 38.04 41.24
C ASN A 338 -63.70 39.26 41.45
N ASP A 339 -62.73 39.21 42.35
CA ASP A 339 -61.69 40.25 42.38
C ASP A 339 -60.96 40.29 41.04
N THR A 340 -60.63 41.50 40.59
CA THR A 340 -59.99 41.72 39.30
C THR A 340 -58.56 42.21 39.47
N LEU A 341 -57.66 41.71 38.64
CA LEU A 341 -56.29 42.20 38.53
C LEU A 341 -56.02 42.70 37.12
N ASN A 342 -55.41 43.87 37.01
CA ASN A 342 -54.94 44.40 35.74
C ASN A 342 -53.64 45.19 35.93
N VAL A 343 -52.87 45.31 34.84
CA VAL A 343 -51.63 46.10 34.83
C VAL A 343 -51.84 47.31 33.92
N ARG A 344 -51.52 48.50 34.40
CA ARG A 344 -51.64 49.76 33.64
C ARG A 344 -50.34 50.56 33.67
N SER A 345 -50.05 51.27 32.59
CA SER A 345 -49.01 52.31 32.55
C SER A 345 -49.61 53.63 33.06
N GLU A 346 -48.93 54.39 33.92
CA GLU A 346 -49.44 55.71 34.36
C GLU A 346 -49.31 56.78 33.27
N GLU A 347 -48.25 56.70 32.46
CA GLU A 347 -48.02 57.65 31.39
C GLU A 347 -48.41 57.08 30.02
N CYS A 348 -48.91 57.98 29.17
CA CYS A 348 -49.21 57.68 27.78
C CYS A 348 -47.90 57.33 27.06
N PRO A 349 -47.75 56.12 26.48
CA PRO A 349 -46.51 55.69 25.84
C PRO A 349 -46.17 56.50 24.56
N TYR A 350 -46.96 57.52 24.20
CA TYR A 350 -46.81 58.32 22.99
C TYR A 350 -46.11 59.67 23.20
N TYR A 351 -45.71 60.04 24.42
CA TYR A 351 -45.05 61.33 24.65
C TYR A 351 -43.56 61.28 24.30
N THR A 352 -43.20 61.93 23.20
CA THR A 352 -41.86 62.52 23.06
C THR A 352 -42.00 63.98 23.48
N LYS A 353 -41.31 64.39 24.56
CA LYS A 353 -41.14 65.80 24.92
C LYS A 353 -40.37 66.49 23.78
N SER A 354 -41.08 67.15 22.88
CA SER A 354 -40.54 68.31 22.17
C SER A 354 -41.36 69.52 22.59
N ASP A 355 -40.67 70.52 23.09
CA ASP A 355 -41.15 71.73 23.74
C ASP A 355 -42.38 72.37 23.06
N HIS A 356 -43.56 72.31 23.69
CA HIS A 356 -44.59 73.38 23.65
C HIS A 356 -45.80 73.04 24.56
N PRO A 357 -46.26 73.97 25.42
CA PRO A 357 -47.33 73.69 26.39
C PRO A 357 -48.70 74.16 25.89
N SER A 358 -49.35 73.42 24.98
CA SER A 358 -50.80 73.59 24.72
C SER A 358 -51.37 72.67 23.62
N TYR A 359 -51.29 71.33 23.72
CA TYR A 359 -52.16 70.48 22.89
C TYR A 359 -52.73 69.29 23.66
N ARG A 360 -54.07 69.33 23.83
CA ARG A 360 -54.91 68.16 24.15
C ARG A 360 -54.60 67.03 23.17
N CYS A 361 -54.63 65.78 23.62
CA CYS A 361 -54.50 64.56 22.82
C CYS A 361 -55.28 64.66 21.50
N ALA A 362 -54.61 65.10 20.43
CA ALA A 362 -55.24 65.46 19.17
C ALA A 362 -55.32 64.24 18.25
N ASN A 363 -56.45 64.19 17.54
CA ASN A 363 -56.80 63.17 16.55
C ASN A 363 -55.70 62.87 15.54
N LYS A 364 -55.55 61.56 15.25
CA LYS A 364 -54.88 60.90 14.10
C LYS A 364 -53.80 61.70 13.35
N PRO A 365 -52.51 61.29 13.41
CA PRO A 365 -51.52 61.74 12.44
C PRO A 365 -51.69 61.00 11.09
N SER A 366 -51.38 61.73 10.01
CA SER A 366 -51.45 61.29 8.62
C SER A 366 -50.57 60.07 8.32
N ARG A 367 -51.01 59.24 7.37
CA ARG A 367 -50.49 57.90 7.04
C ARG A 367 -49.02 57.81 6.58
N GLN A 368 -48.31 58.91 6.36
CA GLN A 368 -46.97 58.89 5.77
C GLN A 368 -45.79 58.85 6.77
N ASN A 369 -46.03 59.00 8.08
CA ASN A 369 -44.98 58.92 9.11
C ASN A 369 -45.15 57.73 10.09
N GLN A 370 -45.97 56.74 9.74
CA GLN A 370 -46.25 55.61 10.63
C GLN A 370 -45.07 54.62 10.76
N ALA A 371 -44.27 54.40 9.70
CA ALA A 371 -43.23 53.37 9.73
C ALA A 371 -42.01 53.69 10.63
N ALA A 372 -41.72 54.95 10.92
CA ALA A 372 -40.52 55.35 11.68
C ALA A 372 -40.80 55.81 13.13
N ARG A 373 -42.06 55.83 13.57
CA ARG A 373 -42.47 56.33 14.91
C ARG A 373 -43.18 55.28 15.78
N HIS A 374 -43.02 54.00 15.45
CA HIS A 374 -43.44 52.89 16.31
C HIS A 374 -42.45 52.57 17.44
N ALA A 375 -41.39 53.36 17.65
CA ALA A 375 -40.47 53.21 18.77
C ALA A 375 -41.08 53.80 20.05
N ASN A 376 -41.93 53.03 20.73
CA ASN A 376 -42.16 53.12 22.18
C ASN A 376 -42.78 51.81 22.68
N VAL A 377 -42.23 50.72 22.14
CA VAL A 377 -42.74 49.37 22.23
C VAL A 377 -42.43 48.82 23.62
N ILE A 378 -43.47 48.39 24.33
CA ILE A 378 -43.31 47.41 25.39
C ILE A 378 -43.08 46.09 24.66
N ASP A 379 -41.82 45.66 24.53
CA ASP A 379 -41.46 44.54 23.65
C ASP A 379 -42.02 43.22 24.17
N THR A 380 -41.99 43.04 25.50
CA THR A 380 -42.49 41.84 26.16
C THR A 380 -43.03 42.17 27.54
N THR A 381 -44.16 41.56 27.92
CA THR A 381 -44.63 41.53 29.30
C THR A 381 -44.95 40.10 29.70
N VAL A 382 -44.44 39.66 30.84
CA VAL A 382 -44.77 38.34 31.43
C VAL A 382 -45.57 38.58 32.70
N LEU A 383 -46.74 37.95 32.79
CA LEU A 383 -47.55 37.88 33.99
C LEU A 383 -47.56 36.44 34.48
N HIS A 384 -47.13 36.24 35.72
CA HIS A 384 -47.24 34.99 36.45
C HIS A 384 -48.16 35.19 37.65
N ILE A 385 -49.21 34.38 37.75
CA ILE A 385 -50.12 34.35 38.89
C ILE A 385 -50.11 32.92 39.41
N GLN A 386 -49.82 32.73 40.68
CA GLN A 386 -49.89 31.41 41.34
C GLN A 386 -50.58 31.56 42.69
N GLN A 387 -51.58 30.74 42.97
CA GLN A 387 -52.13 30.65 44.31
C GLN A 387 -51.11 29.93 45.21
N GLN A 388 -50.72 30.56 46.30
CA GLN A 388 -50.00 29.85 47.35
C GLN A 388 -51.02 29.04 48.14
N ILE A 389 -50.95 27.72 47.98
CA ILE A 389 -51.58 26.81 48.93
C ILE A 389 -50.79 26.97 50.23
N VAL A 390 -51.30 27.78 51.15
CA VAL A 390 -50.88 27.68 52.54
C VAL A 390 -51.53 26.41 53.04
N PRO A 391 -50.79 25.30 53.29
CA PRO A 391 -51.41 24.12 53.86
C PRO A 391 -52.04 24.55 55.19
N THR A 392 -53.37 24.51 55.27
CA THR A 392 -54.04 24.55 56.56
C THR A 392 -53.40 23.43 57.38
N PRO A 393 -52.86 23.72 58.58
CA PRO A 393 -52.31 22.66 59.40
C PRO A 393 -53.45 21.68 59.63
N LYS A 394 -53.35 20.50 59.02
CA LYS A 394 -54.23 19.39 59.37
C LYS A 394 -53.97 19.18 60.84
N SER A 395 -54.93 19.56 61.68
CA SER A 395 -54.95 19.18 63.07
C SER A 395 -55.01 17.65 63.08
N TYR A 396 -53.84 17.02 63.18
CA TYR A 396 -53.74 15.61 63.50
C TYR A 396 -54.31 15.48 64.91
N ALA A 397 -55.59 15.15 65.00
CA ALA A 397 -56.12 14.56 66.20
C ALA A 397 -55.34 13.26 66.40
N ILE A 398 -54.41 13.28 67.35
CA ILE A 398 -53.76 12.08 67.87
C ILE A 398 -54.88 11.32 68.60
N GLY A 399 -55.60 10.49 67.85
CA GLY A 399 -56.41 9.43 68.43
C GLY A 399 -55.46 8.36 68.94
N ALA A 400 -55.33 8.28 70.26
CA ALA A 400 -54.74 7.13 70.92
C ALA A 400 -55.79 6.02 70.94
N GLU A 401 -55.58 4.98 70.15
CA GLU A 401 -55.99 3.59 70.43
C GLU A 401 -54.93 2.62 69.90
#